data_AF-A0A9D0YNW9-F1
#
_entry.id   AF-A0A9D0YNW9-F1
#
_cell.length_a   1.000
_cell.length_b   1.000
_cell.length_c   1.000
_cell.angle_alpha   90.00
_cell.angle_beta   90.00
_cell.angle_gamma   90.00
#
_symmetry.space_group_name_H-M   'P 1'
#
loop_
_entity.id
_entity.type
_entity.pdbx_description
1 polymer ?
#
loop_
_entity_poly.entity_id
_entity_poly.type
_entity_poly.pdbx_seq_one_letter_code
_entity_poly.pdbx_strand_id
1 'polypeptide(L)'
;MLYVREEEKLARDVYLAIYQKWGLPVFGKIARSEQRYMNIIGRSIKKYGLEDPVTDKIEVFKNKKIQSLYTSLVTQGEKSVIEALKIGATIEEMYIKFQINDRFKKSPKGF
;
A
#
# COMPACT_ATOMS: atom_id res chain seq x y z
N MET A 1 -8.01 4.93 -9.12
CA MET A 1 -8.45 5.17 -7.72
C MET A 1 -8.75 3.88 -6.97
N LEU A 2 -9.56 2.95 -7.52
CA LEU A 2 -9.83 1.65 -6.87
C LEU A 2 -8.57 0.79 -6.68
N TYR A 3 -7.69 0.77 -7.69
CA TYR A 3 -6.40 0.08 -7.59
C TYR A 3 -5.52 0.68 -6.47
N VAL A 4 -5.38 2.00 -6.44
CA VAL A 4 -4.64 2.73 -5.39
C VAL A 4 -5.21 2.43 -4.00
N ARG A 5 -6.54 2.30 -3.86
CA ARG A 5 -7.17 1.93 -2.58
C ARG A 5 -6.70 0.56 -2.06
N GLU A 6 -6.50 -0.42 -2.94
CA GLU A 6 -5.94 -1.72 -2.56
C GLU A 6 -4.41 -1.69 -2.40
N GLU A 7 -3.69 -0.82 -3.10
CA GLU A 7 -2.24 -0.61 -2.89
C GLU A 7 -1.95 0.00 -1.51
N GLU A 8 -2.75 0.98 -1.09
CA GLU A 8 -2.67 1.57 0.26
C GLU A 8 -2.93 0.52 1.35
N LYS A 9 -3.88 -0.38 1.10
CA LYS A 9 -4.11 -1.52 1.97
C LYS A 9 -2.92 -2.49 1.97
N LEU A 10 -2.33 -2.76 0.80
CA LEU A 10 -1.17 -3.64 0.66
C LEU A 10 -0.01 -3.13 1.52
N ALA A 11 0.35 -1.86 1.38
CA ALA A 11 1.42 -1.26 2.16
C ALA A 11 1.15 -1.37 3.66
N ARG A 12 -0.04 -0.96 4.10
CA ARG A 12 -0.47 -1.08 5.51
C ARG A 12 -0.33 -2.52 6.02
N ASP A 13 -0.88 -3.49 5.31
CA ASP A 13 -0.95 -4.87 5.77
C ASP A 13 0.45 -5.53 5.79
N VAL A 14 1.32 -5.22 4.81
CA VAL A 14 2.72 -5.67 4.84
C VAL A 14 3.44 -5.09 6.06
N TYR A 15 3.29 -3.79 6.33
CA TYR A 15 3.92 -3.16 7.49
C TYR A 15 3.40 -3.72 8.82
N LEU A 16 2.11 -4.07 8.90
CA LEU A 16 1.55 -4.74 10.08
C LEU A 16 2.14 -6.14 10.27
N ALA A 17 2.24 -6.95 9.21
CA ALA A 17 2.81 -8.28 9.26
C ALA A 17 4.28 -8.27 9.71
N ILE A 18 5.12 -7.42 9.09
CA ILE A 18 6.54 -7.33 9.49
C ILE A 18 6.73 -6.64 10.85
N TYR A 19 5.81 -5.76 11.26
CA TYR A 19 5.80 -5.23 12.63
C TYR A 19 5.51 -6.33 13.65
N GLN A 20 4.52 -7.19 13.38
CA GLN A 20 4.21 -8.33 14.24
C GLN A 20 5.40 -9.31 14.32
N LYS A 21 6.13 -9.51 13.22
CA LYS A 21 7.29 -10.40 13.17
C LYS A 21 8.50 -9.85 13.95
N TRP A 22 8.83 -8.57 13.75
CA TRP A 22 10.12 -8.00 14.19
C TRP A 22 10.00 -7.01 15.35
N GLY A 23 8.81 -6.51 15.67
CA GLY A 23 8.55 -5.58 16.77
C GLY A 23 9.12 -4.16 16.58
N LEU A 24 9.68 -3.83 15.41
CA LEU A 24 10.33 -2.54 15.19
C LEU A 24 9.31 -1.39 15.10
N PRO A 25 9.36 -0.37 15.98
CA PRO A 25 8.36 0.69 16.02
C PRO A 25 8.19 1.48 14.70
N VAL A 26 9.20 1.49 13.84
CA VAL A 26 9.15 2.14 12.52
C VAL A 26 8.04 1.56 11.65
N PHE A 27 7.90 0.24 11.60
CA PHE A 27 6.87 -0.42 10.78
C PHE A 27 5.47 -0.06 11.26
N GLY A 28 5.23 -0.08 12.58
CA GLY A 28 3.94 0.34 13.14
C GLY A 28 3.62 1.83 12.91
N LYS A 29 4.63 2.71 12.92
CA LYS A 29 4.46 4.13 12.58
C LYS A 29 4.06 4.31 11.11
N ILE A 30 4.69 3.58 10.20
CA ILE A 30 4.40 3.66 8.76
C ILE A 30 3.02 3.06 8.46
N ALA A 31 2.67 1.89 9.01
CA ALA A 31 1.33 1.30 8.86
C ALA A 31 0.21 2.28 9.24
N ARG A 32 0.39 3.06 10.31
CA ARG A 32 -0.56 4.13 10.69
C ARG A 32 -0.61 5.26 9.67
N SER A 33 0.48 5.54 8.97
CA SER A 33 0.50 6.49 7.85
C SER A 33 -0.30 5.98 6.66
N GLU A 34 -0.04 4.75 6.24
CA GLU A 34 -0.77 4.07 5.16
C GLU A 34 -2.26 4.01 5.44
N GLN A 35 -2.67 3.75 6.68
CA GLN A 35 -4.09 3.79 7.05
C GLN A 35 -4.73 5.18 6.82
N ARG A 36 -4.01 6.27 7.07
CA ARG A 36 -4.53 7.63 6.82
C ARG A 36 -4.70 7.88 5.33
N TYR A 37 -3.72 7.48 4.52
CA TYR A 37 -3.79 7.59 3.05
C TYR A 37 -4.91 6.73 2.48
N MET A 38 -5.01 5.47 2.91
CA MET A 38 -6.12 4.58 2.57
C MET A 38 -7.47 5.28 2.86
N ASN A 39 -7.64 5.89 4.03
CA ASN A 39 -8.87 6.61 4.40
C ASN A 39 -9.17 7.82 3.48
N ILE A 40 -8.14 8.56 3.03
CA ILE A 40 -8.30 9.66 2.08
C ILE A 40 -8.85 9.15 0.75
N ILE A 41 -8.30 8.04 0.23
CA ILE A 41 -8.77 7.43 -1.02
C ILE A 41 -10.20 6.88 -0.85
N GLY A 42 -10.49 6.21 0.26
CA GLY A 42 -11.83 5.69 0.56
C GLY A 42 -12.90 6.79 0.61
N ARG A 43 -12.60 7.95 1.23
CA ARG A 43 -13.51 9.11 1.19
C ARG A 43 -13.76 9.62 -0.22
N SER A 44 -12.75 9.58 -1.08
CA SER A 44 -12.88 10.00 -2.47
C SER A 44 -13.72 9.00 -3.28
N ILE A 45 -13.49 7.70 -3.11
CA ILE A 45 -14.31 6.62 -3.71
C ILE A 45 -15.79 6.81 -3.35
N LYS A 46 -16.07 7.03 -2.06
CA LYS A 46 -17.42 7.31 -1.56
C LYS A 46 -18.02 8.58 -2.20
N LYS A 47 -17.24 9.66 -2.29
CA LYS A 47 -17.67 10.93 -2.91
C LYS A 47 -18.12 10.75 -4.37
N TYR A 48 -17.45 9.86 -5.10
CA TYR A 48 -17.79 9.57 -6.50
C TYR A 48 -18.81 8.44 -6.68
N GLY A 49 -19.36 7.88 -5.60
CA GLY A 49 -20.36 6.81 -5.67
C GLY A 49 -19.83 5.48 -6.21
N LEU A 50 -18.51 5.25 -6.11
CA LEU A 50 -17.87 4.02 -6.59
C LEU A 50 -17.93 2.91 -5.54
N GLU A 51 -17.98 1.65 -5.98
CA GLU A 51 -17.85 0.48 -5.10
C GLU A 51 -16.42 0.38 -4.55
N ASP A 52 -16.26 0.37 -3.22
CA ASP A 52 -14.96 0.20 -2.58
C ASP A 52 -14.50 -1.27 -2.68
N PRO A 53 -13.35 -1.56 -3.31
CA PRO A 53 -12.85 -2.93 -3.44
C PRO A 53 -12.27 -3.50 -2.14
N VAL A 54 -12.00 -2.66 -1.14
CA VAL A 54 -11.35 -3.08 0.11
C VAL A 54 -12.36 -3.67 1.08
N THR A 55 -12.00 -4.83 1.63
CA THR A 55 -12.69 -5.44 2.78
C THR A 55 -11.94 -5.11 4.08
N ASP A 56 -12.64 -5.17 5.21
CA ASP A 56 -12.03 -4.92 6.53
C ASP A 56 -11.08 -6.06 6.99
N LYS A 57 -11.02 -7.18 6.25
CA LYS A 57 -10.11 -8.27 6.55
C LYS A 57 -8.67 -7.90 6.18
N ILE A 58 -7.77 -7.99 7.15
CA ILE A 58 -6.32 -7.84 6.92
C ILE A 58 -5.88 -8.99 6.00
N GLU A 59 -4.88 -8.73 5.17
CA GLU A 59 -4.21 -9.73 4.29
C GLU A 59 -5.06 -10.21 3.10
N VAL A 60 -6.33 -9.84 3.04
CA VAL A 60 -7.27 -10.23 1.98
C VAL A 60 -7.43 -9.10 0.95
N PHE A 61 -7.25 -9.42 -0.32
CA PHE A 61 -7.38 -8.49 -1.45
C PHE A 61 -8.33 -9.03 -2.52
N LYS A 62 -9.14 -8.15 -3.11
CA LYS A 62 -10.03 -8.48 -4.24
C LYS A 62 -9.21 -8.69 -5.51
N ASN A 63 -8.17 -7.88 -5.68
CA ASN A 63 -7.24 -8.03 -6.80
C ASN A 63 -6.20 -9.12 -6.53
N LYS A 64 -6.29 -10.21 -7.31
CA LYS A 64 -5.38 -11.37 -7.21
C LYS A 64 -3.90 -11.00 -7.40
N LYS A 65 -3.56 -9.99 -8.21
CA LYS A 65 -2.17 -9.54 -8.38
C LYS A 65 -1.64 -8.89 -7.11
N ILE A 66 -2.47 -8.08 -6.45
CA ILE A 66 -2.12 -7.46 -5.15
C ILE A 66 -2.02 -8.52 -4.06
N GLN A 67 -2.91 -9.53 -4.07
CA GLN A 67 -2.82 -10.67 -3.16
C GLN A 67 -1.48 -11.41 -3.31
N SER A 68 -1.06 -11.74 -4.53
CA SER A 68 0.23 -12.39 -4.77
C SER A 68 1.41 -11.52 -4.34
N LEU A 69 1.31 -10.20 -4.57
CA LEU A 69 2.35 -9.27 -4.16
C LEU A 69 2.46 -9.19 -2.63
N TYR A 70 1.34 -9.12 -1.91
CA TYR A 70 1.31 -9.20 -0.44
C TYR A 70 2.07 -10.42 0.06
N THR A 71 1.71 -11.61 -0.43
CA THR A 71 2.35 -12.86 -0.01
C THR A 71 3.86 -12.82 -0.28
N SER A 72 4.28 -12.33 -1.44
CA SER A 72 5.70 -12.22 -1.81
C SER A 72 6.48 -11.28 -0.88
N LEU A 73 5.94 -10.08 -0.64
CA LEU A 73 6.60 -9.05 0.18
C LEU A 73 6.70 -9.50 1.64
N VAL A 74 5.65 -10.11 2.21
CA VAL A 74 5.69 -10.65 3.58
C VAL A 74 6.69 -11.78 3.66
N THR A 75 6.63 -12.75 2.74
CA THR A 75 7.58 -13.88 2.72
C THR A 75 9.03 -13.41 2.65
N GLN A 76 9.32 -12.35 1.88
CA GLN A 76 10.66 -11.77 1.81
C GLN A 76 11.01 -11.02 3.10
N GLY A 77 10.11 -10.17 3.61
CA GLY A 77 10.32 -9.37 4.82
C GLY A 77 10.49 -10.22 6.09
N GLU A 78 9.96 -11.44 6.11
CA GLU A 78 10.12 -12.37 7.23
C GLU A 78 11.48 -13.09 7.26
N LYS A 79 12.28 -13.01 6.19
CA LYS A 79 13.61 -13.67 6.14
C LYS A 79 14.61 -13.04 7.10
N SER A 80 14.61 -11.72 7.22
CA SER A 80 15.46 -10.99 8.15
C SER A 80 14.96 -9.55 8.33
N VAL A 81 15.41 -8.88 9.40
CA VAL A 81 15.16 -7.45 9.60
C VAL A 81 15.68 -6.61 8.42
N ILE A 82 16.83 -6.98 7.83
CA ILE A 82 17.39 -6.27 6.67
C ILE A 82 16.45 -6.39 5.47
N GLU A 83 15.91 -7.58 5.20
CA GLU A 83 14.93 -7.76 4.13
C GLU A 83 13.64 -7.00 4.42
N ALA A 84 13.16 -6.97 5.68
CA ALA A 84 11.99 -6.17 6.06
C ALA A 84 12.19 -4.67 5.79
N LEU A 85 13.38 -4.13 6.08
CA LEU A 85 13.72 -2.73 5.78
C LEU A 85 13.80 -2.47 4.27
N LYS A 86 14.36 -3.41 3.50
CA LYS A 86 14.35 -3.33 2.02
C LYS A 86 12.94 -3.33 1.46
N ILE A 87 12.05 -4.18 1.98
CA ILE A 87 10.63 -4.19 1.58
C ILE A 87 9.98 -2.84 1.86
N GLY A 88 10.25 -2.22 3.01
CA GLY A 88 9.79 -0.85 3.28
C GLY A 88 10.24 0.13 2.20
N ALA A 89 11.53 0.13 1.85
CA ALA A 89 12.04 0.98 0.77
C ALA A 89 11.40 0.67 -0.60
N THR A 90 11.17 -0.60 -0.93
CA THR A 90 10.49 -1.02 -2.17
C THR A 90 9.07 -0.49 -2.25
N ILE A 91 8.31 -0.55 -1.16
CA ILE A 91 6.94 -0.03 -1.09
C ILE A 91 6.93 1.49 -1.35
N GLU A 92 7.80 2.24 -0.69
CA GLU A 92 7.92 3.70 -0.90
C GLU A 92 8.33 4.05 -2.35
N GLU A 93 9.24 3.28 -2.95
CA GLU A 93 9.65 3.48 -4.34
C GLU A 93 8.50 3.24 -5.32
N MET A 94 7.68 2.21 -5.08
CA MET A 94 6.46 1.95 -5.86
C MET A 94 5.51 3.15 -5.80
N TYR A 95 5.32 3.73 -4.61
CA TYR A 95 4.49 4.93 -4.45
C TYR A 95 5.02 6.14 -5.19
N ILE A 96 6.32 6.44 -5.10
CA ILE A 96 6.93 7.58 -5.80
C ILE A 96 6.75 7.43 -7.32
N LYS A 97 7.03 6.24 -7.87
CA LYS A 97 6.85 5.97 -9.30
C LYS A 97 5.39 6.15 -9.74
N PHE A 98 4.44 5.73 -8.92
CA PHE A 98 3.02 5.89 -9.23
C PHE A 98 2.56 7.35 -9.18
N GLN A 99 2.92 8.08 -8.12
CA GLN A 99 2.57 9.51 -7.97
C GLN A 99 3.14 10.36 -9.10
N ILE A 100 4.39 10.11 -9.49
CA ILE A 100 5.04 10.77 -10.62
C ILE A 100 4.24 10.46 -11.89
N ASN A 101 3.99 9.18 -12.19
CA ASN A 101 3.31 8.80 -13.43
C ASN A 101 1.85 9.32 -13.53
N ASP A 102 1.10 9.35 -12.42
CA ASP A 102 -0.26 9.91 -12.40
C ASP A 102 -0.26 11.45 -12.58
N ARG A 103 0.74 12.15 -11.99
CA ARG A 103 0.91 13.61 -12.20
C ARG A 103 1.31 13.94 -13.64
N PHE A 104 2.21 13.17 -14.25
CA PHE A 104 2.66 13.41 -15.62
C PHE A 104 1.60 13.03 -16.68
N LYS A 105 0.70 12.08 -16.41
CA LYS A 105 -0.42 11.77 -17.30
C LYS A 105 -1.59 12.76 -17.22
N LYS A 106 -1.67 13.57 -16.16
CA LYS A 106 -2.72 14.58 -15.95
C LYS A 106 -2.31 16.00 -16.30
N SER A 107 -1.04 16.26 -16.64
CA SER A 107 -0.67 17.53 -17.27
C SER A 107 -1.35 17.60 -18.63
N PRO A 108 -2.20 18.62 -18.91
CA PRO A 108 -2.50 18.95 -20.29
C PRO A 108 -1.16 19.20 -20.99
N LYS A 109 -0.98 18.66 -22.19
CA LYS A 109 0.05 19.21 -23.07
C LYS A 109 -0.27 20.70 -23.25
N GLY A 110 0.54 21.56 -22.63
CA GLY A 110 0.63 22.99 -22.87
C GLY A 110 2.05 23.37 -22.47
N PHE A 111 2.89 23.90 -23.35
CA PHE A 111 2.66 24.68 -24.57
C PHE A 111 3.25 24.02 -25.82
#